data_AF-A0AAE1PHT9-F1
#
_entry.id   AF-A0AAE1PHT9-F1
#
_cell.length_a   1.000
_cell.length_b   1.000
_cell.length_c   1.000
_cell.angle_alpha   90.00
_cell.angle_beta   90.00
_cell.angle_gamma   90.00
#
_symmetry.space_group_name_H-M   'P 1'
#
loop_
_entity.id
_entity.type
_entity.pdbx_description
1 polymer ?
#
loop_
_entity_poly.entity_id
_entity_poly.type
_entity_poly.pdbx_seq_one_letter_code
_entity_poly.pdbx_strand_id
1 'polypeptide(L)'
;MADNTTGTTGTKTAAPGHRQPGQPPPKPRFGVGALGRVAEITGKRPIFYHCDLLDGNTVHKIFAKHKIDFVIHFAAMKAVGESMQFPLIYYKNNVIGTINLIEKWNIIALRYFNPVGAHPSGRLGEDPTKAFTNLMPYIGQVAIGKKPNLTIFGSDYNTPDGTGVRDYIHVMDLASGHVAALTKLYLEHLKFKAYNLGLGHGISVLEFVYQFEQLTSVHIPYILSGRRVGDVATLICDGTHGQRQLQWKPNRNFKVMCEDFWRWQTMNPNGYRTIVVYYPTVRAAKPAISVHQNVCSNPE
;
A
#
# COMPACT_ATOMS: atom_id res chain seq x y z
N MET A 1 51.97 -43.49 24.95
CA MET A 1 51.50 -44.05 26.25
C MET A 1 50.02 -43.73 26.33
N ALA A 2 49.19 -44.73 26.04
CA ALA A 2 48.56 -45.58 27.05
C ALA A 2 47.54 -44.72 27.85
N ASP A 3 46.28 -44.65 27.43
CA ASP A 3 45.24 -45.69 27.52
C ASP A 3 44.56 -45.74 28.90
N ASN A 4 43.23 -45.77 28.82
CA ASN A 4 42.24 -46.33 29.73
C ASN A 4 42.11 -45.86 31.19
N THR A 5 40.90 -45.43 31.57
CA THR A 5 39.92 -46.22 32.38
C THR A 5 38.67 -45.38 32.69
N THR A 6 37.50 -45.69 32.10
CA THR A 6 36.32 -46.40 32.68
C THR A 6 35.62 -45.68 33.85
N GLY A 7 34.29 -45.51 33.93
CA GLY A 7 33.19 -46.02 33.12
C GLY A 7 31.82 -45.51 33.59
N THR A 8 30.86 -45.55 32.67
CA THR A 8 29.42 -45.87 32.77
C THR A 8 28.61 -45.53 34.04
N THR A 9 27.55 -44.74 33.86
CA THR A 9 26.14 -45.12 34.17
C THR A 9 25.18 -44.31 33.30
N GLY A 10 24.25 -44.98 32.61
CA GLY A 10 23.46 -44.41 31.51
C GLY A 10 22.20 -43.65 31.89
N THR A 11 21.55 -43.06 30.88
CA THR A 11 20.11 -42.74 30.89
C THR A 11 19.55 -42.63 29.47
N LYS A 12 18.63 -43.55 29.18
CA LYS A 12 17.36 -43.41 28.45
C LYS A 12 17.28 -42.45 27.26
N THR A 13 17.05 -43.06 26.10
CA THR A 13 16.42 -42.48 24.90
C THR A 13 15.17 -41.66 25.23
N ALA A 14 15.12 -40.39 24.82
CA ALA A 14 13.92 -39.55 24.86
C ALA A 14 13.39 -39.31 23.44
N ALA A 15 12.10 -39.62 23.26
CA ALA A 15 11.28 -39.41 22.06
C ALA A 15 10.98 -37.91 21.81
N PRO A 16 10.38 -37.51 20.66
CA PRO A 16 10.26 -36.12 20.24
C PRO A 16 9.41 -35.29 21.23
N GLY A 17 9.94 -34.14 21.64
CA GLY A 17 9.41 -33.31 22.73
C GLY A 17 7.98 -32.80 22.51
N HIS A 18 7.13 -33.05 23.51
CA HIS A 18 5.85 -32.40 23.74
C HIS A 18 6.01 -30.90 24.06
N ARG A 19 5.07 -30.06 23.60
CA ARG A 19 4.97 -28.63 23.97
C ARG A 19 4.88 -28.47 25.49
N GLN A 20 5.61 -27.50 26.06
CA GLN A 20 5.40 -27.08 27.44
C GLN A 20 4.05 -26.34 27.59
N PRO A 21 3.22 -26.65 28.60
CA PRO A 21 2.00 -25.91 28.88
C PRO A 21 2.35 -24.53 29.44
N GLY A 22 1.80 -23.45 28.85
CA GLY A 22 1.95 -22.09 29.35
C GLY A 22 2.60 -21.08 28.40
N GLN A 23 3.12 -21.51 27.24
CA GLN A 23 3.47 -20.56 26.18
C GLN A 23 2.19 -20.02 25.53
N PRO A 24 2.00 -18.69 25.43
CA PRO A 24 0.90 -18.14 24.65
C PRO A 24 1.01 -18.70 23.22
N PRO A 25 -0.14 -19.00 22.57
CA PRO A 25 -0.11 -19.53 21.20
C PRO A 25 0.76 -18.61 20.34
N PRO A 26 1.61 -19.15 19.45
CA PRO A 26 2.43 -18.33 18.58
C PRO A 26 1.48 -17.34 17.88
N LYS A 27 1.75 -16.03 18.04
CA LYS A 27 0.95 -14.99 17.40
C LYS A 27 0.83 -15.36 15.93
N PRO A 28 -0.39 -15.47 15.38
CA PRO A 28 -0.56 -15.88 13.99
C PRO A 28 0.29 -14.95 13.13
N ARG A 29 1.20 -15.52 12.32
CA ARG A 29 1.96 -14.74 11.34
C ARG A 29 0.93 -14.13 10.39
N PHE A 30 0.63 -12.85 10.58
CA PHE A 30 -0.32 -12.13 9.75
C PHE A 30 0.21 -12.10 8.30
N GLY A 31 -0.70 -12.15 7.32
CA GLY A 31 -0.36 -12.34 5.91
C GLY A 31 0.62 -11.30 5.34
N VAL A 32 1.28 -11.63 4.23
CA VAL A 32 2.19 -10.71 3.52
C VAL A 32 1.36 -9.62 2.80
N GLY A 33 1.82 -8.37 2.84
CA GLY A 33 1.21 -7.25 2.09
C GLY A 33 0.29 -6.32 2.91
N ALA A 34 -0.38 -5.39 2.23
CA ALA A 34 -1.14 -4.32 2.87
C ALA A 34 -2.25 -4.83 3.81
N LEU A 35 -3.04 -5.83 3.40
CA LEU A 35 -4.14 -6.36 4.22
C LEU A 35 -3.67 -7.04 5.51
N GLY A 36 -2.54 -7.74 5.47
CA GLY A 36 -1.94 -8.34 6.67
C GLY A 36 -1.51 -7.26 7.67
N ARG A 37 -0.91 -6.18 7.17
CA ARG A 37 -0.52 -5.04 8.00
C ARG A 37 -1.71 -4.24 8.53
N VAL A 38 -2.81 -4.14 7.78
CA VAL A 38 -4.08 -3.61 8.31
C VAL A 38 -4.56 -4.46 9.49
N ALA A 39 -4.50 -5.80 9.38
CA ALA A 39 -4.92 -6.68 10.47
C ALA A 39 -4.04 -6.53 11.72
N GLU A 40 -2.73 -6.35 11.55
CA GLU A 40 -1.80 -6.08 12.66
C GLU A 40 -2.08 -4.73 13.34
N ILE A 41 -2.32 -3.67 12.56
CA ILE A 41 -2.57 -2.32 13.10
C ILE A 41 -3.89 -2.28 13.86
N THR A 42 -4.93 -2.91 13.32
CA THR A 42 -6.29 -2.80 13.85
C THR A 42 -6.64 -3.90 14.85
N GLY A 43 -5.84 -4.98 14.92
CA GLY A 43 -6.19 -6.20 15.63
C GLY A 43 -7.37 -6.97 15.02
N LYS A 44 -7.88 -6.55 13.85
CA LYS A 44 -9.05 -7.12 13.19
C LYS A 44 -8.71 -7.55 11.77
N ARG A 45 -9.03 -8.80 11.42
CA ARG A 45 -8.77 -9.31 10.06
C ARG A 45 -9.91 -8.95 9.12
N PRO A 46 -9.67 -8.19 8.03
CA PRO A 46 -10.68 -7.98 7.01
C PRO A 46 -11.02 -9.30 6.32
N ILE A 47 -12.30 -9.50 6.00
CA ILE A 47 -12.72 -10.56 5.08
C ILE A 47 -12.29 -10.12 3.67
N PHE A 48 -11.56 -10.99 2.96
CA PHE A 48 -11.01 -10.68 1.64
C PHE A 48 -11.49 -11.70 0.60
N TYR A 49 -11.94 -11.19 -0.53
CA TYR A 49 -12.25 -11.96 -1.73
C TYR A 49 -11.35 -11.46 -2.86
N HIS A 50 -10.56 -12.36 -3.46
CA HIS A 50 -9.82 -12.06 -4.67
C HIS A 50 -10.75 -12.29 -5.86
N CYS A 51 -11.37 -11.23 -6.35
CA CYS A 51 -12.33 -11.29 -7.45
C CYS A 51 -12.28 -10.00 -8.29
N ASP A 52 -12.76 -10.10 -9.52
CA ASP A 52 -12.95 -8.98 -10.44
C ASP A 52 -14.42 -8.52 -10.40
N LEU A 53 -14.66 -7.20 -10.35
CA LEU A 53 -16.02 -6.63 -10.39
C LEU A 53 -16.71 -6.82 -11.74
N LEU A 54 -15.96 -7.15 -12.79
CA LEU A 54 -16.51 -7.54 -14.09
C LEU A 54 -17.18 -8.93 -14.05
N ASP A 55 -16.89 -9.76 -13.05
CA ASP A 55 -17.62 -11.00 -12.80
C ASP A 55 -18.84 -10.73 -11.89
N GLY A 56 -19.93 -10.30 -12.51
CA GLY A 56 -21.19 -10.00 -11.81
C GLY A 56 -21.76 -11.18 -11.02
N ASN A 57 -21.51 -12.43 -11.44
CA ASN A 57 -21.98 -13.61 -10.72
C ASN A 57 -21.24 -13.78 -9.40
N THR A 58 -19.92 -13.60 -9.41
CA THR A 58 -19.11 -13.64 -8.17
C THR A 58 -19.47 -12.50 -7.24
N VAL A 59 -19.67 -11.29 -7.77
CA VAL A 59 -20.14 -10.14 -6.98
C VAL A 59 -21.49 -10.46 -6.31
N HIS A 60 -22.47 -10.95 -7.07
CA HIS A 60 -23.79 -11.31 -6.54
C HIS A 60 -23.71 -12.36 -5.41
N LYS A 61 -22.89 -13.40 -5.58
CA LYS A 61 -22.66 -14.43 -4.54
C LYS A 61 -22.07 -13.84 -3.26
N ILE A 62 -21.17 -12.87 -3.36
CA ILE A 62 -20.59 -12.19 -2.18
C ILE A 62 -21.66 -11.36 -1.47
N PHE A 63 -22.47 -10.58 -2.20
CA PHE A 63 -23.56 -9.80 -1.61
C PHE A 63 -24.64 -10.69 -0.97
N ALA A 64 -24.95 -11.85 -1.56
CA ALA A 64 -25.90 -12.81 -0.98
C ALA A 64 -25.36 -13.47 0.31
N LYS A 65 -24.03 -13.59 0.46
CA LYS A 65 -23.38 -14.23 1.60
C LYS A 65 -23.29 -13.34 2.84
N HIS A 66 -23.28 -12.02 2.67
CA HIS A 66 -23.05 -11.07 3.78
C HIS A 66 -24.19 -10.07 3.89
N LYS A 67 -24.51 -9.68 5.12
CA LYS A 67 -25.32 -8.47 5.35
C LYS A 67 -24.40 -7.25 5.19
N ILE A 68 -24.46 -6.61 4.02
CA ILE A 68 -23.66 -5.42 3.70
C ILE A 68 -24.55 -4.19 3.83
N ASP A 69 -24.26 -3.32 4.80
CA ASP A 69 -25.00 -2.07 5.00
C ASP A 69 -24.48 -0.94 4.08
N PHE A 70 -23.18 -0.94 3.79
CA PHE A 70 -22.52 0.10 2.97
C PHE A 70 -21.41 -0.48 2.08
N VAL A 71 -21.16 0.17 0.95
CA VAL A 71 -20.02 -0.11 0.07
C VAL A 71 -19.22 1.16 -0.16
N ILE A 72 -17.90 1.05 0.00
CA ILE A 72 -16.94 2.05 -0.48
C ILE A 72 -16.24 1.47 -1.71
N HIS A 73 -16.41 2.12 -2.86
CA HIS A 73 -15.90 1.63 -4.14
C HIS A 73 -14.60 2.36 -4.54
N PHE A 74 -13.46 1.72 -4.29
CA PHE A 74 -12.12 2.20 -4.71
C PHE A 74 -11.58 1.51 -5.97
N ALA A 75 -12.24 0.45 -6.44
CA ALA A 75 -11.71 -0.42 -7.50
C ALA A 75 -11.81 0.28 -8.87
N ALA A 76 -10.69 0.82 -9.33
CA ALA A 76 -10.58 1.48 -10.63
C ALA A 76 -9.15 1.44 -11.15
N MET A 77 -8.98 1.51 -12.46
CA MET A 77 -7.70 1.89 -13.06
C MET A 77 -7.55 3.41 -12.99
N LYS A 78 -6.36 3.89 -12.57
CA LYS A 78 -6.11 5.31 -12.24
C LYS A 78 -5.03 6.02 -13.06
N ALA A 79 -4.30 5.31 -13.92
CA ALA A 79 -3.13 5.89 -14.60
C ALA A 79 -3.54 6.66 -15.86
N VAL A 80 -3.35 7.99 -15.85
CA VAL A 80 -3.76 8.88 -16.96
C VAL A 80 -3.04 8.54 -18.27
N GLY A 81 -1.72 8.36 -18.24
CA GLY A 81 -0.96 8.06 -19.48
C GLY A 81 -1.41 6.75 -20.15
N GLU A 82 -1.71 5.73 -19.35
CA GLU A 82 -2.20 4.44 -19.85
C GLU A 82 -3.65 4.53 -20.37
N SER A 83 -4.50 5.37 -19.75
CA SER A 83 -5.90 5.52 -20.20
C SER A 83 -6.01 6.17 -21.57
N MET A 84 -5.08 7.04 -21.93
CA MET A 84 -5.01 7.65 -23.26
C MET A 84 -4.61 6.63 -24.34
N GLN A 85 -3.86 5.59 -23.98
CA GLN A 85 -3.44 4.53 -24.90
C GLN A 85 -4.48 3.41 -25.01
N PHE A 86 -5.15 3.08 -23.89
CA PHE A 86 -6.07 1.94 -23.79
C PHE A 86 -7.45 2.32 -23.22
N PRO A 87 -8.20 3.23 -23.86
CA PRO A 87 -9.42 3.81 -23.29
C PRO A 87 -10.52 2.79 -23.04
N LEU A 88 -10.69 1.79 -23.92
CA LEU A 88 -11.74 0.78 -23.79
C LEU A 88 -11.62 -0.07 -22.53
N ILE A 89 -10.38 -0.40 -22.11
CA ILE A 89 -10.16 -1.17 -20.88
C ILE A 89 -10.57 -0.33 -19.67
N TYR A 90 -10.30 0.98 -19.69
CA TYR A 90 -10.72 1.92 -18.65
C TYR A 90 -12.25 2.06 -18.57
N TYR A 91 -12.92 2.20 -19.71
CA TYR A 91 -14.39 2.23 -19.73
C TYR A 91 -14.98 0.93 -19.20
N LYS A 92 -14.49 -0.24 -19.64
CA LYS A 92 -14.95 -1.53 -19.16
C LYS A 92 -14.75 -1.65 -17.64
N ASN A 93 -13.54 -1.47 -17.14
CA ASN A 93 -13.22 -1.65 -15.73
C ASN A 93 -13.95 -0.65 -14.83
N ASN A 94 -13.89 0.65 -15.16
CA ASN A 94 -14.37 1.71 -14.27
C ASN A 94 -15.88 1.96 -14.42
N VAL A 95 -16.47 1.81 -15.61
CA VAL A 95 -17.90 2.07 -15.83
C VAL A 95 -18.71 0.80 -15.62
N ILE A 96 -18.42 -0.28 -16.34
CA ILE A 96 -19.22 -1.52 -16.24
C ILE A 96 -19.06 -2.15 -14.85
N GLY A 97 -17.84 -2.16 -14.31
CA GLY A 97 -17.59 -2.61 -12.92
C GLY A 97 -18.39 -1.81 -11.87
N THR A 98 -18.60 -0.51 -12.10
CA THR A 98 -19.45 0.32 -11.24
C THR A 98 -20.93 0.03 -11.45
N ILE A 99 -21.39 -0.15 -12.71
CA ILE A 99 -22.80 -0.45 -13.03
C ILE A 99 -23.28 -1.71 -12.30
N ASN A 100 -22.43 -2.74 -12.24
CA ASN A 100 -22.71 -3.98 -11.51
C ASN A 100 -22.98 -3.76 -10.00
N LEU A 101 -22.67 -2.58 -9.45
CA LEU A 101 -22.89 -2.24 -8.05
C LEU A 101 -24.12 -1.34 -7.80
N ILE A 102 -24.59 -0.52 -8.75
CA ILE A 102 -25.33 0.74 -8.42
C ILE A 102 -26.85 0.77 -8.65
N GLU A 103 -27.52 -0.30 -9.08
CA GLU A 103 -28.89 -0.17 -9.62
C GLU A 103 -29.98 0.39 -8.67
N LYS A 104 -29.78 0.46 -7.35
CA LYS A 104 -30.74 1.04 -6.36
C LYS A 104 -30.12 1.78 -5.16
N TRP A 105 -29.13 2.65 -5.36
CA TRP A 105 -28.29 3.16 -4.26
C TRP A 105 -28.52 4.62 -3.84
N ASN A 106 -28.30 4.88 -2.55
CA ASN A 106 -27.99 6.20 -1.99
C ASN A 106 -26.47 6.42 -2.08
N ILE A 107 -26.02 7.44 -2.81
CA ILE A 107 -24.64 7.56 -3.28
C ILE A 107 -24.02 8.90 -2.85
N ILE A 108 -22.82 8.82 -2.28
CA ILE A 108 -21.91 9.97 -2.14
C ILE A 108 -20.67 9.71 -3.00
N ALA A 109 -20.40 10.62 -3.93
CA ALA A 109 -19.15 10.67 -4.70
C ALA A 109 -18.15 11.62 -4.02
N LEU A 110 -17.01 11.09 -3.58
CA LEU A 110 -15.93 11.88 -2.99
C LEU A 110 -14.89 12.20 -4.05
N ARG A 111 -14.70 13.49 -4.35
CA ARG A 111 -13.75 13.98 -5.35
C ARG A 111 -12.45 14.36 -4.65
N TYR A 112 -11.45 13.50 -4.75
CA TYR A 112 -10.15 13.74 -4.15
C TYR A 112 -9.31 14.70 -5.00
N PHE A 113 -8.42 15.43 -4.33
CA PHE A 113 -7.38 16.22 -4.97
C PHE A 113 -6.10 15.39 -5.11
N ASN A 114 -5.03 15.72 -4.39
CA ASN A 114 -3.76 14.99 -4.51
C ASN A 114 -3.42 14.26 -3.18
N PRO A 115 -3.87 13.00 -3.01
CA PRO A 115 -3.53 12.20 -1.84
C PRO A 115 -2.01 12.00 -1.69
N VAL A 116 -1.50 12.25 -0.50
CA VAL A 116 -0.10 12.06 -0.11
C VAL A 116 0.01 11.54 1.34
N GLY A 117 1.22 11.28 1.81
CA GLY A 117 1.45 10.76 3.15
C GLY A 117 1.30 9.24 3.23
N ALA A 118 1.20 8.75 4.46
CA ALA A 118 1.07 7.32 4.75
C ALA A 118 0.33 7.13 6.08
N HIS A 119 0.14 5.89 6.52
CA HIS A 119 -0.31 5.65 7.89
C HIS A 119 0.83 5.97 8.87
N PRO A 120 0.56 6.62 10.02
CA PRO A 120 1.61 7.07 10.96
C PRO A 120 2.44 5.93 11.57
N SER A 121 1.98 4.68 11.50
CA SER A 121 2.81 3.53 11.89
C SER A 121 3.99 3.27 10.95
N GLY A 122 4.04 3.89 9.77
CA GLY A 122 5.00 3.58 8.72
C GLY A 122 4.83 2.19 8.11
N ARG A 123 3.76 1.46 8.46
CA ARG A 123 3.49 0.10 7.95
C ARG A 123 2.56 0.07 6.74
N LEU A 124 1.88 1.16 6.41
CA LEU A 124 1.01 1.26 5.23
C LEU A 124 1.28 2.57 4.51
N GLY A 125 1.48 2.50 3.20
CA GLY A 125 1.63 3.64 2.30
C GLY A 125 1.46 3.24 0.84
N GLU A 126 1.68 4.17 -0.07
CA GLU A 126 1.64 3.90 -1.51
C GLU A 126 2.87 3.05 -1.92
N ASP A 127 2.61 1.93 -2.61
CA ASP A 127 3.64 1.06 -3.22
C ASP A 127 3.45 1.12 -4.75
N PRO A 128 4.11 2.04 -5.45
CA PRO A 128 3.99 2.16 -6.90
C PRO A 128 4.56 0.92 -7.60
N THR A 129 3.72 0.26 -8.41
CA THR A 129 4.12 -0.90 -9.23
C THR A 129 4.26 -0.58 -10.72
N LYS A 130 3.76 0.59 -11.16
CA LYS A 130 3.82 1.05 -12.55
C LYS A 130 4.95 2.04 -12.78
N ALA A 131 5.41 2.14 -14.03
CA ALA A 131 6.49 3.04 -14.44
C ALA A 131 6.16 4.53 -14.26
N PHE A 132 4.88 4.89 -14.39
CA PHE A 132 4.40 6.25 -14.16
C PHE A 132 4.00 6.42 -12.69
N THR A 133 4.71 7.28 -11.98
CA THR A 133 4.44 7.59 -10.58
C THR A 133 4.03 9.04 -10.41
N ASN A 134 3.18 9.30 -9.42
CA ASN A 134 2.86 10.64 -8.96
C ASN A 134 4.11 11.29 -8.32
N LEU A 135 4.03 12.59 -8.04
CA LEU A 135 5.16 13.40 -7.54
C LEU A 135 5.82 12.81 -6.28
N MET A 136 5.05 12.59 -5.21
CA MET A 136 5.62 12.18 -3.91
C MET A 136 6.29 10.79 -3.96
N PRO A 137 5.72 9.74 -4.56
CA PRO A 137 6.45 8.48 -4.74
C PRO A 137 7.70 8.62 -5.62
N TYR A 138 7.69 9.49 -6.65
CA TYR A 138 8.90 9.77 -7.45
C TYR A 138 9.98 10.41 -6.57
N ILE A 139 9.64 11.45 -5.80
CA ILE A 139 10.55 12.06 -4.81
C ILE A 139 11.11 10.98 -3.88
N GLY A 140 10.26 10.08 -3.35
CA GLY A 140 10.69 8.97 -2.51
C GLY A 140 11.71 8.03 -3.17
N GLN A 141 11.55 7.72 -4.46
CA GLN A 141 12.51 6.90 -5.22
C GLN A 141 13.86 7.61 -5.41
N VAL A 142 13.85 8.94 -5.59
CA VAL A 142 15.08 9.74 -5.68
C VAL A 142 15.77 9.81 -4.31
N ALA A 143 14.99 10.08 -3.26
CA ALA A 143 15.46 10.18 -1.87
C ALA A 143 16.17 8.91 -1.37
N ILE A 144 15.73 7.72 -1.81
CA ILE A 144 16.36 6.43 -1.47
C ILE A 144 17.40 5.96 -2.51
N GLY A 145 17.76 6.80 -3.48
CA GLY A 145 18.79 6.52 -4.49
C GLY A 145 18.40 5.53 -5.59
N LYS A 146 17.11 5.18 -5.73
CA LYS A 146 16.62 4.31 -6.81
C LYS A 146 16.46 5.02 -8.15
N LYS A 147 16.38 6.35 -8.13
CA LYS A 147 16.39 7.21 -9.32
C LYS A 147 17.42 8.32 -9.13
N PRO A 148 18.18 8.70 -10.17
CA PRO A 148 19.24 9.68 -10.05
C PRO A 148 18.72 11.12 -9.88
N ASN A 149 17.54 11.42 -10.41
CA ASN A 149 16.92 12.74 -10.33
C ASN A 149 15.39 12.65 -10.45
N LEU A 150 14.73 13.70 -9.96
CA LEU A 150 13.32 13.99 -10.20
C LEU A 150 13.19 14.78 -11.51
N THR A 151 12.29 14.40 -12.39
CA THR A 151 11.93 15.21 -13.56
C THR A 151 10.74 16.10 -13.21
N ILE A 152 10.92 17.42 -13.23
CA ILE A 152 9.86 18.41 -13.04
C ILE A 152 9.36 18.84 -14.41
N PHE A 153 8.06 18.67 -14.66
CA PHE A 153 7.44 18.98 -15.94
C PHE A 153 6.84 20.38 -15.93
N GLY A 154 7.42 21.27 -16.75
CA GLY A 154 7.01 22.66 -16.86
C GLY A 154 7.58 23.54 -15.74
N SER A 155 8.16 24.67 -16.15
CA SER A 155 8.75 25.68 -15.26
C SER A 155 8.40 27.10 -15.71
N ASP A 156 7.35 27.23 -16.51
CA ASP A 156 6.92 28.43 -17.20
C ASP A 156 5.39 28.65 -17.09
N TYR A 157 4.74 27.97 -16.16
CA TYR A 157 3.33 28.24 -15.83
C TYR A 157 3.17 29.61 -15.18
N ASN A 158 1.97 30.19 -15.25
CA ASN A 158 1.62 31.39 -14.50
C ASN A 158 1.33 31.05 -13.03
N THR A 159 2.36 30.62 -12.31
CA THR A 159 2.38 30.22 -10.90
C THR A 159 3.60 30.85 -10.21
N PRO A 160 3.65 30.94 -8.86
CA PRO A 160 4.69 31.71 -8.16
C PRO A 160 6.13 31.36 -8.52
N ASP A 161 6.42 30.09 -8.87
CA ASP A 161 7.76 29.61 -9.24
C ASP A 161 7.82 28.96 -10.64
N GLY A 162 6.78 29.16 -11.44
CA GLY A 162 6.65 28.58 -12.79
C GLY A 162 6.28 27.09 -12.82
N THR A 163 6.24 26.38 -11.69
CA THR A 163 5.89 24.95 -11.63
C THR A 163 4.43 24.72 -11.26
N GLY A 164 3.91 23.53 -11.56
CA GLY A 164 2.51 23.19 -11.29
C GLY A 164 2.14 23.26 -9.81
N VAL A 165 0.99 23.86 -9.49
CA VAL A 165 0.46 23.98 -8.12
C VAL A 165 -0.67 22.99 -7.91
N ARG A 166 -0.64 22.23 -6.80
CA ARG A 166 -1.64 21.22 -6.45
C ARG A 166 -2.03 21.30 -4.99
N ASP A 167 -3.27 20.93 -4.70
CA ASP A 167 -3.77 20.74 -3.35
C ASP A 167 -3.50 19.32 -2.86
N TYR A 168 -2.48 19.20 -2.02
CA TYR A 168 -2.08 17.96 -1.40
C TYR A 168 -2.86 17.72 -0.12
N ILE A 169 -3.43 16.52 0.02
CA ILE A 169 -4.20 16.12 1.20
C ILE A 169 -3.67 14.81 1.77
N HIS A 170 -3.60 14.72 3.10
CA HIS A 170 -3.10 13.52 3.76
C HIS A 170 -4.05 12.34 3.57
N VAL A 171 -3.53 11.15 3.23
CA VAL A 171 -4.33 9.95 2.96
C VAL A 171 -5.20 9.52 4.15
N MET A 172 -4.71 9.71 5.38
CA MET A 172 -5.51 9.46 6.60
C MET A 172 -6.66 10.47 6.79
N ASP A 173 -6.52 11.71 6.30
CA ASP A 173 -7.65 12.65 6.27
C ASP A 173 -8.70 12.15 5.29
N LEU A 174 -8.29 11.77 4.07
CA LEU A 174 -9.20 11.15 3.09
C LEU A 174 -9.91 9.92 3.67
N ALA A 175 -9.19 9.03 4.35
CA ALA A 175 -9.79 7.85 4.99
C ALA A 175 -10.88 8.23 6.00
N SER A 176 -10.63 9.23 6.86
CA SER A 176 -11.66 9.74 7.78
C SER A 176 -12.83 10.45 7.08
N GLY A 177 -12.59 11.08 5.92
CA GLY A 177 -13.64 11.65 5.09
C GLY A 177 -14.62 10.60 4.55
N HIS A 178 -14.14 9.38 4.29
CA HIS A 178 -15.01 8.25 3.94
C HIS A 178 -15.90 7.83 5.11
N VAL A 179 -15.36 7.79 6.33
CA VAL A 179 -16.15 7.49 7.53
C VAL A 179 -17.23 8.54 7.71
N ALA A 180 -16.91 9.82 7.54
CA ALA A 180 -17.90 10.90 7.59
C ALA A 180 -18.99 10.76 6.51
N ALA A 181 -18.63 10.36 5.29
CA ALA A 181 -19.60 10.08 4.22
C ALA A 181 -20.51 8.90 4.56
N LEU A 182 -19.99 7.82 5.13
CA LEU A 182 -20.80 6.69 5.59
C LEU A 182 -21.77 7.10 6.70
N THR A 183 -21.30 7.88 7.69
CA THR A 183 -22.17 8.45 8.73
C THR A 183 -23.30 9.26 8.10
N LYS A 184 -23.01 10.08 7.08
CA LYS A 184 -24.05 10.86 6.40
C LYS A 184 -25.04 9.98 5.62
N LEU A 185 -24.58 8.94 4.94
CA LEU A 185 -25.45 7.95 4.27
C LEU A 185 -26.33 7.16 5.25
N TYR A 186 -25.83 6.89 6.45
CA TYR A 186 -26.59 6.24 7.51
C TYR A 186 -27.71 7.14 8.04
N LEU A 187 -27.44 8.44 8.19
CA LEU A 187 -28.38 9.41 8.76
C LEU A 187 -29.38 9.97 7.73
N GLU A 188 -29.00 10.05 6.45
CA GLU A 188 -29.75 10.79 5.43
C GLU A 188 -29.90 9.99 4.13
N HIS A 189 -31.10 10.01 3.54
CA HIS A 189 -31.35 9.46 2.21
C HIS A 189 -31.14 10.53 1.12
N LEU A 190 -29.94 10.58 0.54
CA LEU A 190 -29.44 11.72 -0.24
C LEU A 190 -29.60 11.59 -1.77
N LYS A 191 -30.09 10.45 -2.26
CA LYS A 191 -30.04 10.04 -3.68
C LYS A 191 -28.60 10.05 -4.20
N PHE A 192 -28.14 11.18 -4.73
CA PHE A 192 -26.76 11.38 -5.16
C PHE A 192 -26.24 12.73 -4.65
N LYS A 193 -25.04 12.71 -4.05
CA LYS A 193 -24.28 13.91 -3.69
C LYS A 193 -22.83 13.75 -4.09
N ALA A 194 -22.16 14.88 -4.31
CA ALA A 194 -20.74 14.92 -4.58
C ALA A 194 -20.06 15.94 -3.67
N TYR A 195 -18.93 15.56 -3.05
CA TYR A 195 -18.16 16.42 -2.16
C TYR A 195 -16.69 16.39 -2.52
N ASN A 196 -16.07 17.57 -2.58
CA ASN A 196 -14.63 17.69 -2.74
C ASN A 196 -13.92 17.42 -1.40
N LEU A 197 -12.84 16.65 -1.44
CA LEU A 197 -11.95 16.43 -0.29
C LEU A 197 -10.53 16.90 -0.65
N GLY A 198 -10.15 18.05 -0.10
CA GLY A 198 -8.85 18.69 -0.23
C GLY A 198 -8.62 19.67 0.92
N LEU A 199 -7.40 20.18 1.07
CA LEU A 199 -7.06 21.16 2.10
C LEU A 199 -7.59 22.56 1.77
N GLY A 200 -7.70 22.90 0.48
CA GLY A 200 -7.94 24.25 -0.01
C GLY A 200 -6.69 25.12 -0.05
N HIS A 201 -5.50 24.51 0.03
CA HIS A 201 -4.22 25.19 -0.08
C HIS A 201 -3.35 24.51 -1.13
N GLY A 202 -2.80 25.29 -2.06
CA GLY A 202 -1.95 24.79 -3.13
C GLY A 202 -0.47 24.94 -2.81
N ILE A 203 0.32 23.92 -3.16
CA ILE A 203 1.78 23.90 -3.05
C ILE A 203 2.33 23.64 -4.45
N SER A 204 3.36 24.39 -4.87
CA SER A 204 4.03 24.18 -6.15
C SER A 204 4.97 22.95 -6.10
N VAL A 205 5.51 22.53 -7.25
CA VAL A 205 6.45 21.39 -7.26
C VAL A 205 7.76 21.73 -6.56
N LEU A 206 8.34 22.91 -6.81
CA LEU A 206 9.61 23.28 -6.16
C LEU A 206 9.41 23.58 -4.67
N GLU A 207 8.30 24.19 -4.27
CA GLU A 207 7.97 24.38 -2.86
C GLU A 207 7.83 23.02 -2.15
N PHE A 208 7.16 22.05 -2.77
CA PHE A 208 7.06 20.69 -2.24
C PHE A 208 8.44 20.09 -2.01
N VAL A 209 9.31 20.13 -3.04
CA VAL A 209 10.67 19.56 -2.97
C VAL A 209 11.45 20.24 -1.86
N TYR A 210 11.49 21.58 -1.83
CA TYR A 210 12.19 22.34 -0.82
C TYR A 210 11.74 21.96 0.60
N GLN A 211 10.43 21.99 0.86
CA GLN A 211 9.90 21.64 2.19
C GLN A 211 10.18 20.18 2.55
N PHE A 212 10.13 19.25 1.59
CA PHE A 212 10.49 17.85 1.81
C PHE A 212 11.96 17.69 2.22
N GLU A 213 12.89 18.37 1.52
CA GLU A 213 14.31 18.36 1.87
C GLU A 213 14.55 18.92 3.28
N GLN A 214 13.91 20.04 3.64
CA GLN A 214 14.04 20.63 4.97
C GLN A 214 13.55 19.69 6.08
N LEU A 215 12.46 18.96 5.84
CA LEU A 215 11.85 18.07 6.83
C LEU A 215 12.55 16.72 6.97
N THR A 216 13.18 16.23 5.89
CA THR A 216 13.82 14.91 5.86
C THR A 216 15.34 14.97 5.93
N SER A 217 15.93 16.14 5.71
CA SER A 217 17.38 16.33 5.54
C SER A 217 17.99 15.48 4.42
N VAL A 218 17.18 15.11 3.41
CA VAL A 218 17.61 14.38 2.21
C VAL A 218 17.55 15.30 1.01
N HIS A 219 18.65 15.42 0.27
CA HIS A 219 18.69 16.19 -0.97
C HIS A 219 18.01 15.45 -2.13
N ILE A 220 17.19 16.16 -2.89
CA ILE A 220 16.43 15.67 -4.04
C ILE A 220 16.94 16.37 -5.30
N PRO A 221 17.94 15.81 -6.01
CA PRO A 221 18.34 16.34 -7.30
C PRO A 221 17.18 16.30 -8.29
N TYR A 222 17.01 17.36 -9.08
CA TYR A 222 15.96 17.44 -10.09
C TYR A 222 16.44 18.06 -11.40
N ILE A 223 15.71 17.79 -12.47
CA ILE A 223 15.86 18.40 -13.80
C ILE A 223 14.54 19.02 -14.24
N LEU A 224 14.61 20.18 -14.89
CA LEU A 224 13.45 20.82 -15.51
C LEU A 224 13.28 20.29 -16.92
N SER A 225 12.05 19.94 -17.28
CA SER A 225 11.66 19.47 -18.61
C SER A 225 10.49 20.30 -19.14
N GLY A 226 10.20 20.17 -20.44
CA GLY A 226 8.98 20.72 -21.03
C GLY A 226 7.71 20.26 -20.32
N ARG A 227 6.62 21.01 -20.50
CA ARG A 227 5.32 20.69 -19.90
C ARG A 227 4.87 19.30 -20.30
N ARG A 228 4.23 18.60 -19.36
CA ARG A 228 3.56 17.34 -19.66
C ARG A 228 2.25 17.63 -20.36
N VAL A 229 1.97 16.93 -21.45
CA VAL A 229 0.70 17.08 -22.18
C VAL A 229 -0.47 16.79 -21.24
N GLY A 230 -1.43 17.71 -21.17
CA GLY A 230 -2.62 17.62 -20.31
C GLY A 230 -2.44 18.15 -18.88
N ASP A 231 -1.22 18.54 -18.46
CA ASP A 231 -1.03 19.11 -17.12
C ASP A 231 -1.57 20.55 -17.03
N VAL A 232 -2.41 20.77 -16.03
CA VAL A 232 -2.94 22.09 -15.65
C VAL A 232 -1.93 22.86 -14.79
N ALA A 233 -1.95 24.19 -14.86
CA ALA A 233 -1.08 25.05 -14.06
C ALA A 233 -1.38 24.90 -12.56
N THR A 234 -2.61 25.19 -12.16
CA THR A 234 -3.06 25.20 -10.75
C THR A 234 -4.34 24.40 -10.60
N LEU A 235 -4.40 23.54 -9.58
CA LEU A 235 -5.60 22.81 -9.19
C LEU A 235 -5.72 22.79 -7.66
N ILE A 236 -6.68 23.54 -7.13
CA ILE A 236 -6.89 23.71 -5.68
C ILE A 236 -8.35 23.46 -5.33
N CYS A 237 -8.60 22.83 -4.17
CA CYS A 237 -9.93 22.48 -3.71
C CYS A 237 -10.68 23.67 -3.12
N ASP A 238 -11.92 23.92 -3.55
CA ASP A 238 -12.91 24.47 -2.61
C ASP A 238 -13.57 23.31 -1.87
N GLY A 239 -13.10 23.07 -0.64
CA GLY A 239 -13.60 22.01 0.24
C GLY A 239 -14.79 22.44 1.10
N THR A 240 -15.19 23.72 1.04
CA THR A 240 -16.12 24.34 1.99
C THR A 240 -17.48 23.61 2.03
N HIS A 241 -18.00 23.23 0.87
CA HIS A 241 -19.27 22.49 0.79
C HIS A 241 -19.17 21.11 1.45
N GLY A 242 -18.13 20.34 1.14
CA GLY A 242 -17.89 19.02 1.72
C GLY A 242 -17.71 19.10 3.24
N GLN A 243 -16.93 20.09 3.71
CA GLN A 243 -16.64 20.24 5.13
C GLN A 243 -17.90 20.49 5.97
N ARG A 244 -18.78 21.39 5.50
CA ARG A 244 -20.06 21.66 6.17
C ARG A 244 -21.00 20.47 6.13
N GLN A 245 -21.16 19.85 4.96
CA GLN A 245 -22.17 18.81 4.75
C GLN A 245 -21.81 17.50 5.44
N LEU A 246 -20.52 17.15 5.45
CA LEU A 246 -20.00 15.93 6.08
C LEU A 246 -19.61 16.14 7.55
N GLN A 247 -19.68 17.38 8.06
CA GLN A 247 -19.18 17.74 9.39
C GLN A 247 -17.74 17.24 9.63
N TRP A 248 -16.91 17.36 8.59
CA TRP A 248 -15.57 16.80 8.53
C TRP A 248 -14.60 17.85 8.00
N LYS A 249 -13.36 17.86 8.49
CA LYS A 249 -12.30 18.69 7.91
C LYS A 249 -10.97 17.95 7.97
N PRO A 250 -10.09 18.11 6.97
CA PRO A 250 -8.73 17.59 7.05
C PRO A 250 -7.99 18.32 8.18
N ASN A 251 -7.08 17.61 8.87
CA ASN A 251 -6.38 18.16 10.02
C ASN A 251 -4.86 17.91 10.01
N ARG A 252 -4.34 17.25 8.96
CA ARG A 252 -2.91 16.99 8.81
C ARG A 252 -2.31 17.99 7.83
N ASN A 253 -1.32 18.73 8.30
CA ASN A 253 -0.59 19.69 7.48
C ASN A 253 0.50 19.00 6.66
N PHE A 254 1.17 19.79 5.80
CA PHE A 254 2.22 19.30 4.91
C PHE A 254 3.38 18.61 5.63
N LYS A 255 3.75 19.11 6.82
CA LYS A 255 4.79 18.49 7.65
C LYS A 255 4.46 17.04 7.98
N VAL A 256 3.26 16.77 8.47
CA VAL A 256 2.81 15.41 8.80
C VAL A 256 2.76 14.53 7.54
N MET A 257 2.34 15.08 6.39
CA MET A 257 2.36 14.34 5.12
C MET A 257 3.76 13.84 4.77
N CYS A 258 4.77 14.72 4.86
CA CYS A 258 6.16 14.36 4.58
C CYS A 258 6.72 13.37 5.60
N GLU A 259 6.49 13.59 6.89
CA GLU A 259 6.99 12.72 7.97
C GLU A 259 6.41 11.30 7.86
N ASP A 260 5.10 11.17 7.68
CA ASP A 260 4.45 9.86 7.57
C ASP A 260 4.88 9.13 6.29
N PHE A 261 4.94 9.84 5.16
CA PHE A 261 5.45 9.27 3.91
C PHE A 261 6.90 8.82 4.04
N TRP A 262 7.78 9.66 4.60
CA TRP A 262 9.19 9.35 4.72
C TRP A 262 9.44 8.17 5.67
N ARG A 263 8.68 8.10 6.77
CA ARG A 263 8.66 6.94 7.67
C ARG A 263 8.26 5.67 6.93
N TRP A 264 7.19 5.70 6.12
CA TRP A 264 6.81 4.58 5.26
C TRP A 264 7.93 4.20 4.29
N GLN A 265 8.50 5.17 3.56
CA GLN A 265 9.47 4.92 2.51
C GLN A 265 10.79 4.32 3.05
N THR A 266 11.25 4.81 4.20
CA THR A 266 12.49 4.34 4.86
C THR A 266 12.31 2.98 5.52
N MET A 267 11.17 2.72 6.15
CA MET A 267 10.86 1.41 6.73
C MET A 267 10.55 0.35 5.66
N ASN A 268 10.19 0.77 4.44
CA ASN A 268 9.74 -0.10 3.36
C ASN A 268 10.41 0.29 2.03
N PRO A 269 11.74 0.18 1.92
CA PRO A 269 12.47 0.62 0.72
C PRO A 269 12.01 -0.11 -0.54
N ASN A 270 11.45 -1.32 -0.41
CA ASN A 270 10.93 -2.14 -1.51
C ASN A 270 9.39 -2.25 -1.52
N GLY A 271 8.70 -1.34 -0.83
CA GLY A 271 7.25 -1.38 -0.67
C GLY A 271 6.80 -2.59 0.16
N TYR A 272 5.72 -3.25 -0.25
CA TYR A 272 5.20 -4.43 0.45
C TYR A 272 5.95 -5.74 0.12
N ARG A 273 6.86 -5.71 -0.86
CA ARG A 273 7.67 -6.86 -1.26
C ARG A 273 8.68 -7.19 -0.15
N THR A 274 8.49 -8.33 0.49
CA THR A 274 9.49 -8.88 1.43
C THR A 274 10.57 -9.57 0.63
N ILE A 275 11.83 -9.18 0.81
CA ILE A 275 12.95 -10.05 0.43
C ILE A 275 12.89 -11.23 1.40
N VAL A 276 12.48 -12.39 0.91
CA VAL A 276 12.76 -13.65 1.61
C VAL A 276 14.27 -13.86 1.44
N VAL A 277 15.05 -13.45 2.44
CA VAL A 277 16.46 -13.87 2.52
C VAL A 277 16.42 -15.36 2.81
N TYR A 278 16.58 -16.18 1.76
CA TYR A 278 16.90 -17.58 1.94
C TYR A 278 18.28 -17.64 2.57
N TYR A 279 18.35 -17.88 3.87
CA TYR A 279 19.57 -18.44 4.45
C TYR A 279 19.70 -19.85 3.85
N PRO A 280 20.79 -20.17 3.12
CA PRO A 280 21.05 -21.55 2.76
C PRO A 280 21.13 -22.33 4.06
N THR A 281 20.20 -23.27 4.24
CA THR A 281 20.34 -24.30 5.26
C THR A 281 21.66 -24.98 4.95
N VAL A 282 22.61 -24.89 5.86
CA VAL A 282 23.80 -25.74 5.84
C VAL A 282 23.28 -27.17 5.81
N ARG A 283 23.33 -27.81 4.63
CA ARG A 283 23.06 -29.24 4.52
C ARG A 283 24.11 -29.91 5.38
N ALA A 284 23.71 -30.46 6.53
CA ALA A 284 24.53 -31.41 7.24
C ALA A 284 24.94 -32.49 6.23
N ALA A 285 26.24 -32.66 6.04
CA ALA A 285 26.79 -33.71 5.19
C ALA A 285 26.21 -35.05 5.65
N LYS A 286 25.55 -35.76 4.74
CA LYS A 286 25.18 -37.16 4.99
C LYS A 286 26.49 -37.95 5.15
N PRO A 287 26.64 -38.80 6.17
CA PRO A 287 27.75 -39.73 6.20
C PRO A 287 27.60 -40.71 5.02
N ALA A 288 28.68 -40.89 4.25
CA ALA A 288 28.78 -41.94 3.27
C ALA A 288 28.81 -43.29 4.01
N ILE A 289 27.76 -44.09 3.85
CA ILE A 289 27.79 -45.50 4.25
C ILE A 289 28.10 -46.29 2.97
N SER A 290 29.33 -46.77 2.86
CA SER A 290 29.73 -47.78 1.89
C SER A 290 29.28 -49.14 2.41
N VAL A 291 28.30 -49.75 1.75
CA VAL A 291 27.98 -51.17 1.95
C VAL A 291 28.76 -51.96 0.89
N HIS A 292 29.89 -52.55 1.30
CA HIS A 292 30.54 -53.59 0.52
C HIS A 292 29.77 -54.90 0.71
N GLN A 293 29.05 -55.34 -0.33
CA GLN A 293 28.65 -56.73 -0.45
C GLN A 293 29.79 -57.52 -1.12
N ASN A 294 30.52 -58.28 -0.30
CA ASN A 294 31.32 -59.40 -0.77
C ASN A 294 30.37 -60.56 -1.06
N VAL A 295 30.25 -60.96 -2.33
CA VAL A 295 29.74 -62.28 -2.69
C VAL A 295 30.92 -63.02 -3.31
N CYS A 296 31.49 -63.94 -2.52
CA CYS A 296 32.46 -64.92 -2.99
C CYS A 296 31.79 -65.86 -3.99
N SER A 297 32.38 -65.94 -5.17
CA SER A 297 32.32 -67.08 -6.06
C SER A 297 33.01 -68.29 -5.41
N ASN A 298 32.45 -69.49 -5.60
CA ASN A 298 33.25 -70.69 -5.75
C ASN A 298 32.60 -71.64 -6.78
N PRO A 299 33.40 -72.44 -7.50
CA PRO A 299 33.01 -73.16 -8.70
C PRO A 299 32.64 -74.62 -8.41
N GLU A 300 31.66 -75.14 -9.17
CA GLU A 300 31.60 -76.43 -9.88
C GLU A 300 30.23 -76.57 -10.55
#